data_AF-A0A0F0CJ25-F1
#
_entry.id   AF-A0A0F0CJ25-F1
#
_cell.length_a   1.000
_cell.length_b   1.000
_cell.length_c   1.000
_cell.angle_alpha   90.00
_cell.angle_beta   90.00
_cell.angle_gamma   90.00
#
_symmetry.space_group_name_H-M   'P 1'
#
loop_
_entity.id
_entity.type
_entity.pdbx_description
1 polymer ?
#
loop_
_entity_poly.entity_id
_entity_poly.type
_entity_poly.pdbx_seq_one_letter_code
_entity_poly.pdbx_strand_id
1 'polypeptide(L)'
;MKKILFYLMAGAILLSASYSLADNVAEMKDLSTQLSTGGVKEQDINSLQGSMKNMLQKGANKEDVKNVILQLVKLGIQGKELTTSVQETDKLLNEGKDIKTASSIVSQAVAAAHAKGLKGQALSKEIHKAIALKKAQHAKEKAEKVTAKAKEKAKEKETKK
;
A
#
# COMPACT_ATOMS: atom_id res chain seq x y z
N MET A 1 21.10 -8.14 -56.36
CA MET A 1 21.97 -7.68 -55.26
C MET A 1 21.10 -7.03 -54.19
N LYS A 2 20.79 -7.75 -53.12
CA LYS A 2 19.99 -7.31 -51.96
C LYS A 2 20.79 -7.71 -50.73
N LYS A 3 21.17 -6.76 -49.86
CA LYS A 3 21.58 -6.98 -48.44
C LYS A 3 22.20 -5.70 -47.84
N ILE A 4 21.44 -4.61 -47.68
CA ILE A 4 21.76 -3.55 -46.71
C ILE A 4 20.46 -2.91 -46.24
N LEU A 5 19.68 -3.58 -45.37
CA LEU A 5 18.60 -2.90 -44.65
C LEU A 5 18.09 -3.69 -43.43
N PHE A 6 18.97 -4.13 -42.53
CA PHE A 6 18.53 -4.88 -41.35
C PHE A 6 19.20 -4.50 -40.02
N TYR A 7 19.88 -3.36 -39.93
CA TYR A 7 20.69 -3.03 -38.75
C TYR A 7 20.29 -1.76 -37.96
N LEU A 8 19.10 -1.20 -38.20
CA LEU A 8 18.71 0.07 -37.55
C LEU A 8 17.45 0.00 -36.68
N MET A 9 16.84 -1.18 -36.48
CA MET A 9 15.66 -1.33 -35.62
C MET A 9 15.92 -2.12 -34.32
N ALA A 10 17.12 -2.67 -34.12
CA ALA A 10 17.48 -3.37 -32.87
C ALA A 10 18.10 -2.45 -31.80
N GLY A 11 18.35 -1.17 -32.09
CA GLY A 11 19.01 -0.23 -31.17
C GLY A 11 18.08 0.51 -30.20
N ALA A 12 16.78 0.56 -30.46
CA ALA A 12 15.86 1.43 -29.69
C ALA A 12 15.18 0.73 -28.50
N ILE A 13 15.15 -0.61 -28.46
CA ILE A 13 14.42 -1.35 -27.41
C ILE A 13 15.26 -1.51 -26.12
N LEU A 14 16.59 -1.35 -26.20
CA LEU A 14 17.48 -1.46 -25.02
C LEU A 14 17.62 -0.16 -24.22
N LEU A 15 17.26 1.00 -24.78
CA LEU A 15 17.33 2.26 -24.04
C LEU A 15 16.17 2.45 -23.05
N SER A 16 14.94 2.07 -23.40
CA SER A 16 13.75 2.32 -22.55
C SER A 16 13.74 1.53 -21.24
N ALA A 17 14.27 0.31 -21.23
CA ALA A 17 14.42 -0.48 -19.99
C ALA A 17 15.44 0.13 -19.02
N SER A 18 16.47 0.82 -19.55
CA SER A 18 17.52 1.45 -18.76
C SER A 18 17.03 2.70 -18.04
N TYR A 19 16.16 3.50 -18.68
CA TYR A 19 15.54 4.67 -18.05
C TYR A 19 14.61 4.28 -16.90
N SER A 20 13.78 3.25 -17.08
CA SER A 20 12.87 2.79 -16.02
C SER A 20 13.62 2.27 -14.79
N LEU A 21 14.74 1.56 -14.97
CA LEU A 21 15.56 1.09 -13.84
C LEU A 21 16.27 2.24 -13.12
N ALA A 22 16.82 3.21 -13.85
CA ALA A 22 17.53 4.36 -13.27
C ALA A 22 16.59 5.27 -12.47
N ASP A 23 15.39 5.57 -13.00
CA ASP A 23 14.39 6.39 -12.30
C ASP A 23 13.91 5.73 -10.99
N ASN A 24 13.67 4.42 -11.02
CA ASN A 24 13.27 3.68 -9.81
C ASN A 24 14.36 3.70 -8.72
N VAL A 25 15.65 3.69 -9.09
CA VAL A 25 16.76 3.76 -8.13
C VAL A 25 16.88 5.17 -7.55
N ALA A 26 16.74 6.21 -8.38
CA ALA A 26 16.78 7.59 -7.93
C ALA A 26 15.60 7.92 -6.99
N GLU A 27 14.39 7.49 -7.33
CA GLU A 27 13.19 7.69 -6.51
C GLU A 27 13.29 6.99 -5.15
N MET A 28 13.79 5.74 -5.13
CA MET A 28 13.98 5.00 -3.89
C MET A 28 15.09 5.59 -3.01
N LYS A 29 16.17 6.10 -3.61
CA LYS A 29 17.25 6.78 -2.86
C LYS A 29 16.76 8.07 -2.22
N ASP A 30 16.01 8.88 -2.96
CA ASP A 30 15.42 10.11 -2.43
C ASP A 30 14.40 9.79 -1.30
N LEU A 31 13.50 8.83 -1.51
CA LEU A 31 12.56 8.39 -0.47
C LEU A 31 13.29 7.92 0.80
N SER A 32 14.34 7.09 0.64
CA SER A 32 15.16 6.61 1.77
C SER A 32 15.81 7.78 2.52
N THR A 33 16.30 8.79 1.80
CA THR A 33 16.90 10.00 2.40
C THR A 33 15.85 10.78 3.21
N GLN A 34 14.65 10.98 2.65
CA GLN A 34 13.57 11.69 3.34
C GLN A 34 13.09 10.95 4.59
N LEU A 35 13.04 9.62 4.56
CA LEU A 35 12.70 8.79 5.73
C LEU A 35 13.76 8.88 6.81
N SER A 36 15.05 8.85 6.43
CA SER A 36 16.16 9.02 7.36
C SER A 36 16.09 10.37 8.07
N THR A 37 15.89 11.46 7.31
CA THR A 37 15.67 12.82 7.86
C THR A 37 14.43 12.88 8.77
N GLY A 38 13.41 12.07 8.49
CA GLY A 38 12.21 11.94 9.31
C GLY A 38 12.36 11.06 10.56
N GLY A 39 13.57 10.57 10.86
CA GLY A 39 13.86 9.79 12.07
C GLY A 39 13.66 8.28 11.93
N VAL A 40 13.49 7.76 10.70
CA VAL A 40 13.45 6.31 10.45
C VAL A 40 14.87 5.76 10.44
N LYS A 41 15.13 4.67 11.18
CA LYS A 41 16.46 4.05 11.24
C LYS A 41 16.82 3.40 9.90
N GLU A 42 18.08 3.47 9.52
CA GLU A 42 18.58 2.89 8.25
C GLU A 42 18.24 1.40 8.11
N GLN A 43 18.38 0.61 9.18
CA GLN A 43 18.02 -0.81 9.19
C GLN A 43 16.53 -1.03 8.84
N ASP A 44 15.66 -0.12 9.30
CA ASP A 44 14.22 -0.20 9.07
C ASP A 44 13.95 0.17 7.62
N ILE A 45 14.55 1.26 7.11
CA ILE A 45 14.46 1.67 5.70
C ILE A 45 14.87 0.52 4.77
N ASN A 46 15.99 -0.15 5.05
CA ASN A 46 16.46 -1.30 4.27
C ASN A 46 15.45 -2.45 4.29
N SER A 47 14.87 -2.74 5.45
CA SER A 47 13.83 -3.77 5.60
C SER A 47 12.52 -3.42 4.87
N LEU A 48 12.27 -2.12 4.63
CA LEU A 48 11.07 -1.61 3.98
C LEU A 48 11.20 -1.49 2.45
N GLN A 49 12.39 -1.59 1.87
CA GLN A 49 12.63 -1.32 0.45
C GLN A 49 11.72 -2.11 -0.49
N GLY A 50 11.50 -3.40 -0.21
CA GLY A 50 10.61 -4.24 -1.01
C GLY A 50 9.17 -3.75 -1.02
N SER A 51 8.62 -3.43 0.15
CA SER A 51 7.26 -2.92 0.27
C SER A 51 7.14 -1.51 -0.31
N MET A 52 8.09 -0.60 -0.05
CA MET A 52 8.07 0.74 -0.64
C MET A 52 8.06 0.69 -2.17
N LYS A 53 8.94 -0.14 -2.76
CA LYS A 53 8.99 -0.34 -4.20
C LYS A 53 7.65 -0.88 -4.74
N ASN A 54 7.05 -1.88 -4.07
CA ASN A 54 5.78 -2.43 -4.51
C ASN A 54 4.65 -1.38 -4.43
N MET A 55 4.59 -0.58 -3.36
CA MET A 55 3.60 0.48 -3.23
C MET A 55 3.71 1.50 -4.38
N LEU A 56 4.92 1.94 -4.72
CA LEU A 56 5.17 2.85 -5.86
C LEU A 56 4.71 2.21 -7.19
N GLN A 57 5.04 0.94 -7.41
CA GLN A 57 4.62 0.20 -8.61
C GLN A 57 3.09 0.00 -8.70
N LYS A 58 2.38 0.03 -7.57
CA LYS A 58 0.91 -0.01 -7.50
C LYS A 58 0.24 1.37 -7.64
N GLY A 59 1.02 2.40 -7.94
CA GLY A 59 0.52 3.75 -8.19
C GLY A 59 0.37 4.61 -6.94
N ALA A 60 0.90 4.17 -5.79
CA ALA A 60 1.11 5.10 -4.69
C ALA A 60 2.18 6.12 -5.09
N ASN A 61 1.97 7.40 -4.79
CA ASN A 61 3.02 8.38 -4.98
C ASN A 61 4.01 8.33 -3.79
N LYS A 62 5.22 8.83 -4.03
CA LYS A 62 6.31 8.87 -3.04
C LYS A 62 5.91 9.59 -1.75
N GLU A 63 5.15 10.67 -1.86
CA GLU A 63 4.73 11.48 -0.72
C GLU A 63 3.79 10.69 0.21
N ASP A 64 2.84 9.94 -0.37
CA ASP A 64 1.93 9.09 0.38
C ASP A 64 2.71 7.96 1.08
N VAL A 65 3.60 7.26 0.38
CA VAL A 65 4.43 6.20 0.98
C VAL A 65 5.25 6.74 2.15
N LYS A 66 5.90 7.90 1.96
CA LYS A 66 6.63 8.59 3.03
C LYS A 66 5.73 8.89 4.22
N ASN A 67 4.57 9.48 3.96
CA ASN A 67 3.63 9.89 5.01
C ASN A 67 3.09 8.70 5.80
N VAL A 68 2.83 7.55 5.17
CA VAL A 68 2.48 6.31 5.86
C VAL A 68 3.56 5.91 6.87
N ILE A 69 4.82 5.84 6.41
CA ILE A 69 5.92 5.37 7.26
C ILE A 69 6.17 6.35 8.42
N LEU A 70 6.20 7.66 8.14
CA LEU A 70 6.38 8.67 9.17
C LEU A 70 5.22 8.74 10.15
N GLN A 71 3.98 8.49 9.70
CA GLN A 71 2.82 8.40 10.59
C GLN A 71 2.95 7.23 11.57
N LEU A 72 3.40 6.06 11.10
CA LEU A 72 3.63 4.89 11.96
C LEU A 72 4.75 5.16 12.99
N VAL A 73 5.84 5.82 12.57
CA VAL A 73 6.90 6.23 13.49
C VAL A 73 6.41 7.26 14.52
N LYS A 74 5.57 8.22 14.11
CA LYS A 74 4.92 9.16 15.04
C LYS A 74 4.00 8.48 16.06
N LEU A 75 3.44 7.31 15.71
CA LEU A 75 2.70 6.47 16.66
C LEU A 75 3.61 5.70 17.63
N GLY A 76 4.93 5.85 17.51
CA GLY A 76 5.93 5.20 18.37
C GLY A 76 6.38 3.83 17.87
N ILE A 77 6.01 3.45 16.64
CA ILE A 77 6.37 2.16 16.06
C ILE A 77 7.76 2.22 15.41
N GLN A 78 8.61 1.24 15.71
CA GLN A 78 9.96 1.10 15.13
C GLN A 78 10.32 -0.38 14.90
N GLY A 79 11.40 -0.65 14.16
CA GLY A 79 11.92 -2.01 14.00
C GLY A 79 10.93 -2.95 13.34
N LYS A 80 10.84 -4.18 13.88
CA LYS A 80 9.97 -5.24 13.35
C LYS A 80 8.50 -4.84 13.26
N GLU A 81 8.02 -4.06 14.21
CA GLU A 81 6.63 -3.58 14.23
C GLU A 81 6.35 -2.62 13.07
N LEU A 82 7.33 -1.76 12.74
CA LEU A 82 7.24 -0.85 11.61
C LEU A 82 7.22 -1.64 10.31
N THR A 83 8.13 -2.60 10.17
CA THR A 83 8.19 -3.51 9.01
C THR A 83 6.86 -4.23 8.80
N THR A 84 6.29 -4.83 9.85
CA THR A 84 4.99 -5.52 9.77
C THR A 84 3.86 -4.56 9.39
N SER A 85 3.81 -3.37 9.97
CA SER A 85 2.74 -2.40 9.69
C SER A 85 2.78 -1.90 8.23
N VAL A 86 3.98 -1.65 7.71
CA VAL A 86 4.16 -1.26 6.30
C VAL A 86 3.85 -2.41 5.35
N GLN A 87 4.26 -3.65 5.68
CA GLN A 87 3.90 -4.84 4.91
C GLN A 87 2.39 -5.09 4.86
N GLU A 88 1.67 -4.85 5.96
CA GLU A 88 0.21 -4.97 5.96
C GLU A 88 -0.46 -3.86 5.16
N THR A 89 0.11 -2.65 5.16
CA THR A 89 -0.33 -1.58 4.23
C THR A 89 -0.15 -2.03 2.79
N ASP A 90 1.03 -2.55 2.45
CA ASP A 90 1.37 -3.04 1.10
C ASP A 90 0.43 -4.15 0.64
N LYS A 91 0.11 -5.08 1.54
CA LYS A 91 -0.87 -6.14 1.30
C LYS A 91 -2.27 -5.59 0.99
N LEU A 92 -2.73 -4.56 1.69
CA LEU A 92 -4.02 -3.93 1.41
C LEU A 92 -4.03 -3.25 0.03
N LEU A 93 -2.92 -2.66 -0.40
CA LEU A 93 -2.76 -2.15 -1.77
C LEU A 93 -2.86 -3.29 -2.80
N ASN A 94 -2.21 -4.42 -2.53
CA ASN A 94 -2.29 -5.61 -3.39
C ASN A 94 -3.72 -6.17 -3.50
N GLU A 95 -4.56 -5.93 -2.49
CA GLU A 95 -5.99 -6.29 -2.48
C GLU A 95 -6.89 -5.22 -3.11
N GLY A 96 -6.31 -4.18 -3.71
CA GLY A 96 -7.03 -3.13 -4.44
C GLY A 96 -7.54 -1.99 -3.57
N LYS A 97 -7.05 -1.83 -2.33
CA LYS A 97 -7.28 -0.60 -1.55
C LYS A 97 -6.33 0.49 -2.02
N ASP A 98 -6.79 1.74 -2.04
CA ASP A 98 -5.90 2.88 -2.22
C ASP A 98 -5.03 3.10 -0.96
N ILE A 99 -3.89 3.79 -1.13
CA ILE A 99 -2.92 3.98 -0.05
C ILE A 99 -3.47 4.74 1.16
N LYS A 100 -4.39 5.69 0.96
CA LYS A 100 -4.99 6.43 2.08
C LYS A 100 -5.88 5.51 2.91
N THR A 101 -6.71 4.71 2.24
CA THR A 101 -7.56 3.72 2.93
C THR A 101 -6.71 2.66 3.63
N ALA A 102 -5.69 2.11 2.98
CA ALA A 102 -4.81 1.11 3.57
C ALA A 102 -4.06 1.65 4.80
N SER A 103 -3.43 2.82 4.67
CA SER A 103 -2.74 3.51 5.77
C SER A 103 -3.67 3.81 6.94
N SER A 104 -4.89 4.27 6.66
CA SER A 104 -5.89 4.58 7.70
C SER A 104 -6.27 3.33 8.50
N ILE A 105 -6.52 2.20 7.83
CA ILE A 105 -6.84 0.94 8.49
C ILE A 105 -5.70 0.50 9.42
N VAL A 106 -4.46 0.50 8.91
CA VAL A 106 -3.29 0.07 9.68
C VAL A 106 -3.02 1.02 10.84
N SER A 107 -3.05 2.34 10.61
CA SER A 107 -2.81 3.34 11.66
C SER A 107 -3.84 3.28 12.78
N GLN A 108 -5.12 3.06 12.46
CA GLN A 108 -6.16 2.84 13.47
C GLN A 108 -5.91 1.57 14.28
N ALA A 109 -5.50 0.49 13.60
CA ALA A 109 -5.19 -0.77 14.27
C ALA A 109 -4.00 -0.65 15.23
N VAL A 110 -2.95 0.05 14.78
CA VAL A 110 -1.78 0.41 15.59
C VAL A 110 -2.21 1.23 16.82
N ALA A 111 -2.98 2.30 16.61
CA ALA A 111 -3.43 3.15 17.71
C ALA A 111 -4.26 2.37 18.73
N ALA A 112 -5.15 1.48 18.27
CA ALA A 112 -5.95 0.62 19.15
C ALA A 112 -5.09 -0.39 19.93
N ALA A 113 -4.05 -0.95 19.31
CA ALA A 113 -3.13 -1.86 19.96
C ALA A 113 -2.25 -1.15 21.00
N HIS A 114 -1.75 0.06 20.68
CA HIS A 114 -1.00 0.90 21.63
C HIS A 114 -1.87 1.34 22.81
N ALA A 115 -3.14 1.68 22.57
CA ALA A 115 -4.09 2.00 23.64
C ALA A 115 -4.30 0.81 24.62
N LYS A 116 -4.08 -0.42 24.15
CA LYS A 116 -4.10 -1.65 24.97
C LYS A 116 -2.73 -2.02 25.55
N GLY A 117 -1.71 -1.19 25.35
CA GLY A 117 -0.33 -1.47 25.77
C GLY A 117 0.35 -2.61 25.03
N LEU A 118 -0.20 -3.04 23.88
CA LEU A 118 0.33 -4.17 23.12
C LEU A 118 1.59 -3.75 22.36
N LYS A 119 2.60 -4.63 22.40
CA LYS A 119 3.88 -4.46 21.70
C LYS A 119 4.31 -5.78 21.04
N GLY A 120 5.31 -5.71 20.19
CA GLY A 120 5.96 -6.80 19.47
C GLY A 120 4.95 -7.68 18.73
N GLN A 121 4.98 -8.97 19.04
CA GLN A 121 4.11 -9.95 18.41
C GLN A 121 2.61 -9.72 18.74
N ALA A 122 2.30 -9.17 19.91
CA ALA A 122 0.91 -8.90 20.29
C ALA A 122 0.31 -7.74 19.48
N LEU A 123 1.11 -6.70 19.23
CA LEU A 123 0.76 -5.61 18.30
C LEU A 123 0.48 -6.16 16.90
N SER A 124 1.40 -6.97 16.35
CA SER A 124 1.21 -7.60 15.02
C SER A 124 -0.08 -8.41 14.94
N LYS A 125 -0.38 -9.25 15.95
CA LYS A 125 -1.64 -10.02 15.99
C LYS A 125 -2.87 -9.10 16.01
N GLU A 126 -2.82 -8.01 16.76
CA GLU A 126 -3.93 -7.05 16.85
C GLU A 126 -4.14 -6.30 15.52
N ILE A 127 -3.05 -5.93 14.83
CA ILE A 127 -3.11 -5.36 13.49
C ILE A 127 -3.81 -6.31 12.53
N HIS A 128 -3.39 -7.58 12.48
CA HIS A 128 -4.04 -8.57 11.62
C HIS A 128 -5.52 -8.79 11.97
N LYS A 129 -5.87 -8.81 13.26
CA LYS A 129 -7.27 -8.90 13.70
C LYS A 129 -8.09 -7.70 13.23
N ALA A 130 -7.59 -6.49 13.42
CA ALA A 130 -8.27 -5.27 13.00
C ALA A 130 -8.47 -5.22 11.49
N ILE A 131 -7.46 -5.63 10.72
CA ILE A 131 -7.56 -5.75 9.26
C ILE A 131 -8.63 -6.78 8.87
N ALA A 132 -8.63 -7.96 9.50
CA ALA A 132 -9.65 -8.98 9.24
C ALA A 132 -11.07 -8.49 9.55
N LEU A 133 -11.26 -7.78 10.68
CA LEU A 133 -12.54 -7.17 11.05
C LEU A 133 -12.98 -6.12 10.03
N LYS A 134 -12.09 -5.22 9.60
CA LYS A 134 -12.41 -4.20 8.58
C LYS A 134 -12.77 -4.82 7.23
N LYS A 135 -12.11 -5.93 6.84
CA LYS A 135 -12.48 -6.69 5.64
C LYS A 135 -13.88 -7.28 5.74
N ALA A 136 -14.20 -7.91 6.88
CA ALA A 136 -15.51 -8.50 7.12
C ALA A 136 -16.62 -7.43 7.13
N GLN A 137 -16.39 -6.27 7.76
CA GLN A 137 -17.32 -5.15 7.76
C GLN A 137 -17.59 -4.63 6.34
N HIS A 138 -16.55 -4.43 5.54
CA HIS A 138 -16.71 -4.00 4.15
C HIS A 138 -17.48 -5.02 3.29
N ALA A 139 -17.25 -6.32 3.49
CA ALA A 139 -17.99 -7.36 2.79
C ALA A 139 -19.48 -7.32 3.15
N LYS A 140 -19.79 -7.15 4.44
CA LYS A 140 -21.16 -7.03 4.95
C LYS A 140 -21.88 -5.80 4.40
N GLU A 141 -21.25 -4.62 4.44
CA GLU A 141 -21.81 -3.39 3.89
C GLU A 141 -22.09 -3.49 2.39
N LYS A 142 -21.19 -4.13 1.62
CA LYS A 142 -21.42 -4.37 0.19
C LYS A 142 -22.63 -5.26 -0.04
N ALA A 143 -22.77 -6.35 0.72
CA ALA A 143 -23.93 -7.24 0.63
C ALA A 143 -25.24 -6.51 0.99
N GLU A 144 -25.23 -5.71 2.05
CA GLU A 144 -26.38 -4.92 2.48
C GLU A 144 -26.79 -3.90 1.42
N LYS A 145 -25.84 -3.16 0.80
CA LYS A 145 -26.14 -2.22 -0.29
C LYS A 145 -26.72 -2.91 -1.53
N VAL A 146 -26.24 -4.12 -1.86
CA VAL A 146 -26.80 -4.90 -2.97
C VAL A 146 -28.23 -5.32 -2.67
N THR A 147 -28.50 -5.83 -1.47
CA THR A 147 -29.86 -6.23 -1.06
C THR A 147 -30.82 -5.05 -0.96
N ALA A 148 -30.37 -3.88 -0.49
CA ALA A 148 -31.17 -2.66 -0.44
C ALA A 148 -31.57 -2.19 -1.85
N LYS A 149 -30.60 -2.13 -2.78
CA LYS A 149 -30.87 -1.79 -4.19
C LYS A 149 -31.78 -2.79 -4.89
N ALA A 150 -31.67 -4.08 -4.57
CA ALA A 150 -32.57 -5.11 -5.11
C ALA A 150 -34.01 -4.93 -4.61
N LYS A 151 -34.19 -4.63 -3.32
CA LYS A 151 -35.51 -4.35 -2.72
C LYS A 151 -36.14 -3.08 -3.28
N GLU A 152 -35.35 -2.03 -3.48
CA GLU A 152 -35.82 -0.76 -4.06
C GLU A 152 -36.30 -0.95 -5.51
N LYS A 153 -35.53 -1.67 -6.35
CA LYS A 153 -35.92 -2.02 -7.72
C LYS A 153 -37.14 -2.93 -7.80
N ALA A 154 -37.35 -3.81 -6.81
CA ALA A 154 -38.53 -4.66 -6.75
C ALA A 154 -39.79 -3.83 -6.45
N LYS A 155 -39.72 -2.91 -5.48
CA LYS A 155 -40.83 -2.00 -5.14
C LYS A 155 -41.18 -1.06 -6.29
N GLU A 156 -40.19 -0.55 -7.02
CA GLU A 156 -40.41 0.34 -8.17
C GLU A 156 -41.07 -0.37 -9.38
N LYS A 157 -40.96 -1.70 -9.47
CA LYS A 157 -41.66 -2.52 -10.48
C LYS A 157 -43.11 -2.83 -10.09
N GLU A 158 -43.42 -2.89 -8.80
CA GLU A 158 -44.79 -3.14 -8.31
C GLU A 158 -45.66 -1.88 -8.38
N THR A 159 -45.09 -0.68 -8.19
CA THR A 159 -45.83 0.58 -8.24
C THR A 159 -46.03 1.16 -9.64
N LYS A 160 -45.40 0.59 -10.68
CA LYS A 160 -45.55 0.99 -12.10
C LYS A 160 -46.47 0.05 -12.91
N LYS A 161 -47.17 -0.87 -12.24
CA LYS A 161 -48.22 -1.72 -12.80
C LYS A 161 -49.58 -1.19 -12.40
#